data_AF-A0A948KRV0-F1
#
_entry.id   AF-A0A948KRV0-F1
#
_cell.length_a   1.000
_cell.length_b   1.000
_cell.length_c   1.000
_cell.angle_alpha   90.00
_cell.angle_beta   90.00
_cell.angle_gamma   90.00
#
_symmetry.space_group_name_H-M   'P 1'
#
loop_
_entity.id
_entity.type
_entity.pdbx_description
1 polymer ?
#
loop_
_entity_poly.entity_id
_entity_poly.type
_entity_poly.pdbx_seq_one_letter_code
_entity_poly.pdbx_strand_id
1 'polypeptide(L)'
;MMSRIDQVRFAAHAWNYALGVSIRTLLDGPEREVLIACEERPTIPNIRAALAIGRHRPWLPLIESALIEIGVAAINDILKEAEDEHRD
;
A
#
# COMPACT_ATOMS: atom_id res chain seq x y z
N MET A 1 0.85 -21.62 6.18
CA MET A 1 0.21 -20.33 6.52
C MET A 1 1.33 -19.37 6.89
N MET A 2 1.40 -18.18 6.28
CA MET A 2 2.43 -17.18 6.64
C MET A 2 2.22 -16.71 8.08
N SER A 3 3.32 -16.35 8.77
CA SER A 3 3.21 -15.71 10.08
C SER A 3 2.75 -14.25 9.93
N ARG A 4 2.17 -13.68 11.00
CA ARG A 4 1.76 -12.26 11.04
C ARG A 4 2.90 -11.32 10.66
N ILE A 5 4.08 -11.56 11.24
CA ILE A 5 5.28 -10.74 10.97
C ILE A 5 5.67 -10.84 9.49
N ASP A 6 5.57 -12.03 8.90
CA ASP A 6 5.89 -12.22 7.48
C ASP A 6 4.87 -11.51 6.59
N GLN A 7 3.59 -11.50 6.96
CA GLN A 7 2.54 -10.82 6.21
C GLN A 7 2.69 -9.29 6.25
N VAL A 8 2.97 -8.72 7.41
CA VAL A 8 3.25 -7.28 7.54
C VAL A 8 4.48 -6.89 6.74
N ARG A 9 5.56 -7.70 6.81
CA ARG A 9 6.77 -7.47 6.02
C ARG A 9 6.51 -7.55 4.53
N PHE A 10 5.72 -8.54 4.10
CA PHE A 10 5.35 -8.72 2.70
C PHE A 10 4.54 -7.52 2.20
N ALA A 11 3.51 -7.09 2.93
CA ALA A 11 2.70 -5.94 2.58
C ALA A 11 3.53 -4.64 2.48
N ALA A 12 4.43 -4.41 3.45
CA ALA A 12 5.35 -3.27 3.41
C ALA A 12 6.30 -3.33 2.21
N HIS A 13 6.79 -4.53 1.87
CA HIS A 13 7.65 -4.71 0.70
C HIS A 13 6.88 -4.48 -0.61
N ALA A 14 5.66 -5.00 -0.73
CA ALA A 14 4.79 -4.80 -1.89
C ALA A 14 4.53 -3.30 -2.12
N TRP A 15 4.26 -2.55 -1.05
CA TRP A 15 4.08 -1.10 -1.09
C TRP A 15 5.33 -0.35 -1.59
N ASN A 16 6.48 -0.61 -0.96
CA ASN A 16 7.73 0.04 -1.34
C ASN A 16 8.15 -0.30 -2.78
N TYR A 17 7.94 -1.54 -3.19
CA TYR A 17 8.18 -1.98 -4.56
C TYR A 17 7.25 -1.25 -5.54
N ALA A 18 5.95 -1.21 -5.24
CA ALA A 18 4.96 -0.57 -6.09
C ALA A 18 5.27 0.91 -6.34
N LEU A 19 5.53 1.68 -5.27
CA LEU A 19 5.91 3.08 -5.40
C LEU A 19 7.24 3.26 -6.11
N GLY A 20 8.28 2.53 -5.69
CA GLY A 20 9.62 2.68 -6.24
C GLY A 20 9.72 2.33 -7.73
N VAL A 21 8.94 1.35 -8.21
CA VAL A 21 8.85 1.05 -9.65
C VAL A 21 8.07 2.16 -10.36
N SER A 22 6.90 2.54 -9.84
CA SER A 22 6.05 3.56 -10.46
C SER A 22 6.80 4.89 -10.64
N ILE A 23 7.48 5.38 -9.60
CA ILE A 23 8.28 6.61 -9.63
C ILE A 23 9.38 6.56 -10.69
N ARG A 24 10.08 5.42 -10.81
CA ARG A 24 11.19 5.25 -11.78
C ARG A 24 10.74 5.21 -13.23
N THR A 25 9.47 4.90 -13.50
CA THR A 25 8.91 4.84 -14.86
C THR A 25 8.37 6.18 -15.35
N LEU A 26 8.30 7.19 -14.48
CA LEU A 26 7.74 8.51 -14.80
C LEU A 26 8.84 9.52 -15.11
N LEU A 27 8.52 10.42 -16.05
CA LEU A 27 9.25 11.67 -16.23
C LEU A 27 8.94 12.62 -15.06
N ASP A 28 9.77 13.64 -14.89
CA ASP A 28 9.48 14.72 -13.94
C ASP A 28 8.16 15.40 -14.27
N GLY A 29 7.34 15.63 -13.23
CA GLY A 29 6.01 16.18 -13.37
C GLY A 29 5.10 15.82 -12.19
N PRO A 30 3.83 16.27 -12.22
CA PRO A 30 2.92 16.20 -11.09
C PRO A 30 2.63 14.77 -10.62
N GLU A 31 2.65 13.79 -11.53
CA GLU A 31 2.43 12.38 -11.16
C GLU A 31 3.58 11.83 -10.34
N ARG A 32 4.81 12.15 -10.75
CA ARG A 32 6.02 11.75 -10.05
C ARG A 32 6.09 12.40 -8.67
N GLU A 33 5.78 13.70 -8.59
CA GLU A 33 5.74 14.45 -7.34
C GLU A 33 4.72 13.87 -6.34
N VAL A 34 3.51 13.53 -6.80
CA VAL A 34 2.49 12.91 -5.95
C VAL A 34 2.95 11.55 -5.42
N LEU A 35 3.57 10.72 -6.26
CA LEU A 35 4.08 9.42 -5.83
C LEU A 35 5.26 9.54 -4.86
N ILE A 36 6.16 10.51 -5.06
CA ILE A 36 7.25 10.81 -4.10
C ILE A 36 6.66 11.28 -2.76
N ALA A 37 5.69 12.19 -2.78
CA ALA A 37 5.02 12.64 -1.54
C ALA A 37 4.32 11.48 -0.82
N CYS A 38 3.79 10.50 -1.57
CA CYS A 38 3.19 9.29 -1.03
C CYS A 38 4.25 8.33 -0.44
N GLU A 39 5.42 8.21 -1.07
CA GLU A 39 6.56 7.41 -0.58
C GLU A 39 7.13 7.99 0.73
N GLU A 40 7.39 9.30 0.77
CA GLU A 40 7.93 9.98 1.95
C GLU A 40 6.93 9.99 3.11
N ARG A 41 5.64 10.14 2.80
CA ARG A 41 4.55 10.26 3.77
C ARG A 41 3.31 9.50 3.28
N PRO A 42 3.14 8.22 3.62
CA PRO A 42 2.00 7.39 3.18
C PRO A 42 0.74 7.69 4.00
N THR A 43 0.28 8.93 3.97
CA THR A 43 -0.96 9.36 4.62
C THR A 43 -2.16 9.06 3.73
N ILE A 44 -3.36 8.90 4.32
CA ILE A 44 -4.60 8.68 3.53
C ILE A 44 -4.82 9.75 2.44
N PRO A 45 -4.59 11.05 2.69
CA PRO A 45 -4.64 12.05 1.62
C PRO A 45 -3.66 11.80 0.48
N ASN A 46 -2.39 11.46 0.78
CA ASN A 46 -1.38 11.22 -0.26
C ASN A 46 -1.69 9.95 -1.05
N ILE A 47 -2.17 8.89 -0.40
CA ILE A 47 -2.62 7.67 -1.07
C ILE A 47 -3.80 7.97 -2.00
N ARG A 48 -4.80 8.74 -1.53
CA ARG A 48 -5.94 9.15 -2.37
C ARG A 48 -5.50 10.00 -3.55
N ALA A 49 -4.54 10.91 -3.36
CA ALA A 49 -3.98 11.71 -4.45
C ALA A 49 -3.30 10.83 -5.50
N ALA A 50 -2.47 9.86 -5.07
CA ALA A 50 -1.82 8.90 -5.95
C ALA A 50 -2.83 8.05 -6.75
N LEU A 51 -3.89 7.56 -6.11
CA LEU A 51 -4.96 6.82 -6.79
C LEU A 51 -5.72 7.69 -7.80
N ALA A 52 -6.02 8.94 -7.44
CA ALA A 52 -6.75 9.86 -8.30
C ALA A 52 -5.95 10.22 -9.56
N ILE A 53 -4.66 10.56 -9.39
CA ILE A 53 -3.79 10.93 -10.53
C ILE A 53 -3.38 9.71 -11.36
N GLY A 54 -3.35 8.54 -10.74
CA GLY A 54 -3.08 7.26 -11.40
C GLY A 54 -4.23 6.75 -12.26
N ARG A 55 -5.38 7.42 -12.26
CA ARG A 55 -6.52 7.01 -13.09
C ARG A 55 -6.07 6.97 -14.56
N HIS A 56 -6.16 5.78 -15.16
CA HIS A 56 -5.68 5.45 -16.53
C HIS A 56 -4.17 5.29 -16.69
N ARG A 57 -3.40 5.26 -15.61
CA ARG A 57 -1.96 5.00 -15.66
C ARG A 57 -1.65 3.51 -15.52
N PRO A 58 -0.64 3.00 -16.24
CA PRO A 58 -0.30 1.57 -16.21
C PRO A 58 0.28 1.12 -14.86
N TRP A 59 0.76 2.06 -14.03
CA TRP A 59 1.31 1.78 -12.71
C TRP A 59 0.25 1.67 -11.60
N LEU A 60 -0.98 2.15 -11.83
CA LEU A 60 -2.04 2.15 -10.81
C LEU A 60 -2.36 0.74 -10.26
N PRO A 61 -2.52 -0.30 -11.09
CA PRO A 61 -2.84 -1.64 -10.59
C PRO A 61 -1.79 -2.21 -9.62
N LEU A 62 -0.53 -1.78 -9.75
CA LEU A 62 0.54 -2.22 -8.85
C LEU A 62 0.39 -1.60 -7.46
N ILE A 63 0.02 -0.32 -7.40
CA ILE A 63 -0.27 0.38 -6.14
C ILE A 63 -1.54 -0.18 -5.48
N GLU A 64 -2.59 -0.44 -6.26
CA GLU A 64 -3.83 -1.05 -5.75
C GLU A 64 -3.57 -2.45 -5.16
N SER A 65 -2.76 -3.27 -5.85
CA SER A 65 -2.36 -4.59 -5.35
C SER A 65 -1.61 -4.50 -4.02
N ALA A 66 -0.69 -3.56 -3.88
CA ALA A 66 0.02 -3.35 -2.62
C ALA A 66 -0.91 -2.90 -1.47
N LEU A 67 -1.89 -2.03 -1.76
CA LEU A 67 -2.90 -1.62 -0.78
C LEU A 67 -3.79 -2.78 -0.35
N ILE A 68 -4.10 -3.72 -1.25
CA ILE A 68 -4.82 -4.94 -0.92
C ILE A 68 -4.00 -5.75 0.09
N GLU A 69 -2.69 -5.97 -0.14
CA GLU A 69 -1.85 -6.71 0.80
C GLU A 69 -1.79 -6.06 2.19
N ILE A 70 -1.72 -4.73 2.24
CA ILE A 70 -1.84 -3.97 3.49
C ILE A 70 -3.19 -4.22 4.16
N GLY A 71 -4.28 -4.17 3.39
CA GLY A 71 -5.63 -4.43 3.87
C GLY A 71 -5.79 -5.84 4.43
N VAL A 72 -5.27 -6.87 3.74
CA VAL A 72 -5.32 -8.26 4.22
C VAL A 72 -4.52 -8.41 5.52
N ALA A 73 -3.35 -7.78 5.62
CA ALA A 73 -2.57 -7.78 6.86
C ALA A 73 -3.35 -7.12 8.03
N ALA A 74 -4.01 -5.99 7.77
CA ALA A 74 -4.80 -5.29 8.78
C ALA A 74 -6.07 -6.05 9.19
N ILE A 75 -6.77 -6.68 8.24
CA ILE A 75 -7.97 -7.49 8.52
C ILE A 75 -7.61 -8.70 9.40
N ASN A 76 -6.49 -9.37 9.10
CA ASN A 76 -6.03 -10.49 9.92
C ASN A 76 -5.73 -10.07 11.37
N ASP A 77 -5.22 -8.86 11.57
CA ASP A 77 -5.00 -8.31 12.90
C ASP A 77 -6.34 -8.07 13.63
N ILE A 78 -7.32 -7.45 12.98
CA ILE A 78 -8.66 -7.19 13.54
C ILE A 78 -9.39 -8.49 13.91
N LEU A 79 -9.38 -9.48 13.01
CA LEU A 79 -10.08 -10.76 13.25
C LEU A 79 -9.47 -11.51 14.43
N LYS A 80 -8.14 -11.48 14.56
CA LYS A 80 -7.46 -12.13 15.67
C LYS A 80 -7.77 -11.46 17.01
N GLU A 81 -7.75 -10.13 17.05
CA GLU A 81 -8.13 -9.37 18.25
C GLU A 81 -9.57 -9.71 18.69
N ALA A 82 -10.50 -9.83 17.74
CA ALA A 82 -11.86 -10.26 18.03
C ALA A 82 -11.94 -11.71 18.54
N GLU A 83 -11.16 -12.65 17.99
CA GLU A 83 -11.12 -14.04 18.47
C GLU A 83 -10.58 -14.16 19.91
N ASP A 84 -9.57 -13.36 20.24
CA ASP A 84 -8.97 -13.33 21.58
C ASP A 84 -9.97 -12.74 22.60
N GLU A 85 -10.70 -11.67 22.26
CA GLU A 85 -11.76 -11.08 23.12
C GLU A 85 -12.93 -12.04 23.42
N HIS A 86 -13.26 -12.97 22.52
CA HIS A 86 -14.36 -13.92 22.71
C HIS A 86 -13.96 -15.16 23.55
N ARG A 87 -12.66 -15.32 23.87
CA ARG A 87 -12.14 -16.44 24.66
C ARG A 87 -11.95 -16.10 26.15
N ASP A 88 -11.96 -14.82 26.50
CA ASP A 88 -11.90 -14.28 27.87
C ASP A 88 -13.31 -14.07 28.46
#